data_AF-A0A382II26-F1
#
_entry.id   AF-A0A382II26-F1
#
_cell.length_a   1.000
_cell.length_b   1.000
_cell.length_c   1.000
_cell.angle_alpha   90.00
_cell.angle_beta   90.00
_cell.angle_gamma   90.00
#
_symmetry.space_group_name_H-M   'P 1'
#
loop_
_entity.id
_entity.type
_entity.pdbx_description
1 polymer ?
#
loop_
_entity_poly.entity_id
_entity_poly.type
_entity_poly.pdbx_seq_one_letter_code
_entity_poly.pdbx_strand_id
1 'polypeptide(L)'
;MALSAEWRSLGESETVLIIDESNTVREAIAAEPAVLSRLLTNMGELGSWQGTIPVDADKLDPASWGDLIIARAESGEVITMDPELFWDGIYTWFRSRGVDYDSPNQ
;
A
#
# COMPACT_ATOMS: atom_id res chain seq x y z
N MET A 1 -10.32 15.89 -5.24
CA MET A 1 -8.90 15.55 -5.36
C MET A 1 -8.86 14.05 -5.52
N ALA A 2 -8.35 13.56 -6.64
CA ALA A 2 -8.25 12.12 -6.86
C ALA A 2 -7.10 11.58 -6.01
N LEU A 3 -7.36 10.51 -5.25
CA LEU A 3 -6.34 9.82 -4.47
C LEU A 3 -6.01 8.48 -5.12
N SER A 4 -4.80 8.00 -4.85
CA SER A 4 -4.37 6.65 -5.17
C SER A 4 -3.64 6.05 -3.97
N ALA A 5 -3.59 4.72 -3.94
CA ALA A 5 -2.83 3.99 -2.94
C ALA A 5 -1.73 3.18 -3.62
N GLU A 6 -0.52 3.24 -3.05
CA GLU A 6 0.63 2.47 -3.52
C GLU A 6 1.18 1.61 -2.40
N TRP A 7 1.39 0.33 -2.67
CA TRP A 7 2.18 -0.53 -1.81
C TRP A 7 3.62 -0.55 -2.31
N ARG A 8 4.55 -0.19 -1.41
CA ARG A 8 5.98 -0.15 -1.68
C ARG A 8 6.77 -0.99 -0.68
N SER A 9 7.90 -1.50 -1.15
CA SER A 9 8.86 -2.25 -0.34
C SER A 9 10.23 -1.61 -0.39
N LEU A 10 10.85 -1.44 0.78
CA LEU A 10 12.21 -0.97 0.95
C LEU A 10 12.97 -1.91 1.88
N GLY A 11 13.67 -2.87 1.29
CA GLY A 11 14.36 -3.93 2.04
C GLY A 11 13.36 -4.82 2.78
N GLU A 12 13.39 -4.79 4.11
CA GLU A 12 12.47 -5.55 4.97
C GLU A 12 11.23 -4.74 5.40
N SER A 13 11.12 -3.47 4.99
CA SER A 13 10.02 -2.59 5.35
C SER A 13 9.01 -2.44 4.22
N GLU A 14 7.74 -2.61 4.51
CA GLU A 14 6.65 -2.44 3.54
C GLU A 14 5.65 -1.40 4.01
N THR A 15 5.27 -0.51 3.11
CA THR A 15 4.44 0.66 3.40
C THR A 15 3.37 0.83 2.34
N VAL A 16 2.16 1.17 2.77
CA VAL A 16 1.09 1.65 1.91
C VAL A 16 1.05 3.18 1.99
N LEU A 17 1.19 3.82 0.84
CA LEU A 17 1.16 5.26 0.68
C LEU A 17 -0.19 5.69 0.13
N ILE A 18 -0.72 6.80 0.63
CA ILE A 18 -1.80 7.53 -0.03
C ILE A 18 -1.19 8.70 -0.77
N ILE A 19 -1.46 8.80 -2.07
CA ILE A 19 -0.82 9.74 -2.98
C ILE A 19 -1.90 10.59 -3.64
N ASP A 20 -1.63 11.90 -3.73
CA ASP A 20 -2.51 12.84 -4.43
C ASP A 20 -2.22 12.89 -5.94
N GLU A 21 -3.06 13.63 -6.66
CA GLU A 21 -2.93 13.82 -8.11
C GLU A 21 -1.62 14.49 -8.56
N SER A 22 -0.87 15.11 -7.64
CA SER A 22 0.45 15.70 -7.92
C SER A 22 1.59 14.71 -7.68
N ASN A 23 1.28 13.42 -7.51
CA ASN A 23 2.24 12.37 -7.18
C ASN A 23 3.00 12.67 -5.87
N THR A 24 2.32 13.28 -4.90
CA THR A 24 2.88 13.60 -3.59
C THR A 24 2.28 12.70 -2.52
N VAL A 25 3.15 12.13 -1.66
CA VAL A 25 2.73 11.31 -0.52
C VAL A 25 2.00 12.18 0.50
N ARG A 26 0.76 11.80 0.80
CA ARG A 26 -0.10 12.43 1.81
C ARG A 26 -0.04 11.72 3.14
N GLU A 27 -0.12 10.40 3.09
CA GLU A 27 -0.14 9.53 4.27
C GLU A 27 0.75 8.31 4.01
N ALA A 28 1.45 7.87 5.04
CA ALA A 28 2.24 6.63 5.01
C ALA A 28 1.80 5.70 6.14
N ILE A 29 1.44 4.48 5.78
CA ILE A 29 0.82 3.50 6.67
C ILE A 29 1.65 2.22 6.59
N ALA A 30 2.06 1.68 7.73
CA ALA A 30 2.70 0.38 7.76
C ALA A 30 1.80 -0.66 7.08
N ALA A 31 2.37 -1.53 6.25
CA ALA A 31 1.62 -2.52 5.47
C ALA A 31 1.08 -3.69 6.34
N GLU A 32 0.39 -3.38 7.43
CA GLU A 32 -0.19 -4.38 8.33
C GLU A 32 -1.31 -5.20 7.66
N PRO A 33 -1.67 -6.39 8.18
CA PRO A 33 -2.60 -7.30 7.50
C PRO A 33 -3.96 -6.67 7.19
N ALA A 34 -4.50 -5.86 8.11
CA ALA A 34 -5.76 -5.15 7.90
C ALA A 34 -5.64 -4.10 6.77
N VAL A 35 -4.50 -3.42 6.68
CA VAL A 35 -4.22 -2.39 5.67
C VAL A 35 -4.04 -3.04 4.30
N LEU A 36 -3.27 -4.12 4.22
CA LEU A 36 -3.08 -4.88 2.98
C LEU A 36 -4.38 -5.57 2.53
N SER A 37 -5.13 -6.20 3.43
CA SER A 37 -6.43 -6.77 3.09
C SER A 37 -7.37 -5.71 2.54
N ARG A 38 -7.47 -4.54 3.19
CA ARG A 38 -8.26 -3.40 2.70
C ARG A 38 -7.74 -2.89 1.34
N LEU A 39 -6.42 -2.79 1.16
CA LEU A 39 -5.80 -2.36 -0.08
C LEU A 39 -6.09 -3.32 -1.23
N LEU A 40 -6.12 -4.64 -0.98
CA LEU A 40 -6.26 -5.67 -2.01
C LEU A 40 -7.73 -6.00 -2.31
N THR A 41 -8.63 -5.89 -1.33
CA THR A 41 -10.03 -6.30 -1.46
C THR A 41 -10.98 -5.12 -1.64
N ASN A 42 -11.09 -4.26 -0.62
CA ASN A 42 -12.03 -3.14 -0.58
C ASN A 42 -11.38 -1.90 0.04
N MET A 43 -10.96 -0.97 -0.83
CA MET A 43 -10.23 0.22 -0.41
C MET A 43 -11.12 1.20 0.40
N GLY A 44 -12.44 1.18 0.18
CA GLY A 44 -13.35 2.20 0.71
C GLY A 44 -12.91 3.61 0.30
N GLU A 45 -13.21 4.61 1.13
CA GLU A 45 -12.79 6.00 0.89
C GLU A 45 -11.33 6.20 1.29
N LEU A 46 -10.43 6.46 0.33
CA LEU A 46 -9.00 6.65 0.61
C LEU A 46 -8.72 7.85 1.50
N GLY A 47 -9.53 8.91 1.40
CA GLY A 47 -9.42 10.09 2.25
C GLY A 47 -9.66 9.82 3.75
N SER A 48 -10.20 8.65 4.11
CA SER A 48 -10.37 8.21 5.50
C SER A 48 -9.16 7.47 6.07
N TRP A 49 -8.20 7.08 5.24
CA TRP A 49 -7.02 6.36 5.67
C TRP A 49 -6.05 7.33 6.33
N GLN A 50 -5.59 6.97 7.53
CA GLN A 50 -4.67 7.81 8.30
C GLN A 50 -3.33 7.09 8.44
N GLY A 51 -2.26 7.82 8.10
CA GLY A 51 -0.89 7.41 8.28
C GLY A 51 -0.54 7.18 9.74
N THR A 52 0.24 6.13 9.99
CA THR A 52 0.90 5.92 11.29
C THR A 52 2.38 6.31 11.23
N ILE A 53 2.92 6.50 10.02
CA ILE A 53 4.31 6.83 9.78
C ILE A 53 4.39 8.31 9.40
N PRO A 54 5.21 9.13 10.10
CA PRO A 54 5.44 10.52 9.71
C PRO A 54 5.98 10.63 8.28
N VAL A 55 5.41 11.54 7.49
CA VAL A 55 5.89 11.87 6.14
C VAL A 55 6.71 13.16 6.22
N ASP A 56 8.04 13.00 6.29
CA ASP A 56 8.98 14.09 6.26
C ASP A 56 9.16 14.66 4.83
N ALA A 57 9.79 15.84 4.72
CA ALA A 57 9.91 16.55 3.44
C ALA A 57 10.66 15.76 2.34
N ASP A 58 11.61 14.90 2.72
CA ASP A 58 12.35 14.01 1.83
C ASP A 58 11.56 12.74 1.43
N LYS A 59 10.42 12.51 2.09
CA LYS A 59 9.52 11.38 1.88
C LYS A 59 8.22 11.76 1.17
N LEU A 60 8.12 12.98 0.66
CA LEU A 60 7.02 13.45 -0.17
C LEU A 60 7.01 12.78 -1.57
N ASP A 61 8.17 12.34 -2.05
CA ASP A 61 8.29 11.54 -3.27
C ASP A 61 8.01 10.06 -2.96
N PRO A 62 7.01 9.42 -3.60
CA PRO A 62 6.74 8.00 -3.44
C PRO A 62 7.96 7.12 -3.72
N ALA A 63 8.84 7.49 -4.65
CA ALA A 63 10.04 6.72 -4.99
C ALA A 63 11.01 6.58 -3.79
N SER A 64 11.00 7.52 -2.85
CA SER A 64 11.80 7.46 -1.62
C SER A 64 11.38 6.34 -0.67
N TRP A 65 10.25 5.67 -0.91
CA TRP A 65 9.72 4.57 -0.10
C TRP A 65 10.01 3.18 -0.68
N GLY A 66 10.83 3.11 -1.73
CA GLY A 66 11.29 1.86 -2.33
C GLY A 66 10.49 1.44 -3.55
N ASP A 67 10.61 0.16 -3.88
CA ASP A 67 10.10 -0.42 -5.11
C ASP A 67 8.58 -0.54 -5.08
N LEU A 68 7.95 -0.20 -6.19
CA LEU A 68 6.50 -0.24 -6.34
C LEU A 68 6.02 -1.66 -6.57
N ILE A 69 5.20 -2.18 -5.67
CA ILE A 69 4.58 -3.49 -5.79
C ILE A 69 3.29 -3.38 -6.60
N ILE A 70 2.38 -2.51 -6.15
CA ILE A 70 1.10 -2.26 -6.81
C ILE A 70 0.61 -0.85 -6.51
N ALA A 71 0.01 -0.21 -7.51
CA ALA A 71 -0.71 1.05 -7.38
C ALA A 71 -2.18 0.84 -7.76
N ARG A 72 -3.09 1.41 -6.96
CA ARG A 72 -4.53 1.38 -7.22
C ARG A 72 -5.12 2.78 -7.15
N ALA A 73 -6.05 3.06 -8.06
CA ALA A 73 -6.88 4.25 -7.98
C ALA A 73 -7.86 4.14 -6.81
N GLU A 74 -8.39 5.27 -6.33
CA GLU A 74 -9.47 5.29 -5.33
C GLU A 74 -10.70 4.46 -5.75
N SER A 75 -10.97 4.34 -7.07
CA SER A 75 -12.02 3.47 -7.61
C SER A 75 -11.78 1.97 -7.37
N GLY A 76 -10.57 1.59 -6.98
CA GLY A 76 -10.11 0.21 -6.89
C GLY A 76 -9.49 -0.33 -8.17
N GLU A 77 -9.47 0.41 -9.28
CA GLU A 77 -8.74 -0.02 -10.48
C GLU A 77 -7.24 -0.13 -10.22
N VAL A 78 -6.61 -1.19 -10.72
CA VAL A 78 -5.15 -1.33 -10.69
C VAL A 78 -4.56 -0.40 -11.75
N ILE A 79 -3.73 0.54 -11.34
CA ILE A 79 -3.04 1.49 -12.23
C ILE A 79 -1.79 0.83 -12.79
N THR A 80 -0.97 0.27 -11.90
CA THR A 80 0.26 -0.45 -12.24
C THR A 80 0.54 -1.51 -11.18
N MET A 81 1.27 -2.54 -11.57
CA MET A 81 1.65 -3.64 -10.69
C MET A 81 2.90 -4.29 -11.25
N ASP A 82 3.89 -4.55 -10.38
CA ASP A 82 4.97 -5.47 -10.70
C ASP A 82 4.51 -6.89 -10.30
N PRO A 83 4.30 -7.82 -11.25
CA PRO A 83 3.75 -9.13 -10.93
C PRO A 83 4.69 -9.98 -10.06
N GLU A 84 6.01 -9.86 -10.22
CA GLU A 84 6.96 -10.66 -9.46
C GLU A 84 7.01 -10.18 -8.02
N LEU A 85 7.15 -8.87 -7.80
CA LEU A 85 7.11 -8.27 -6.47
C LEU A 85 5.74 -8.42 -5.81
N PHE A 86 4.65 -8.38 -6.59
CA PHE A 86 3.31 -8.61 -6.07
C PHE A 86 3.17 -10.03 -5.54
N TRP A 87 3.51 -11.05 -6.34
CA TRP A 87 3.41 -12.43 -5.86
C TRP A 87 4.38 -12.71 -4.71
N ASP A 88 5.58 -12.15 -4.73
CA ASP A 88 6.54 -12.28 -3.62
C ASP A 88 6.05 -11.60 -2.34
N GLY A 89 5.50 -10.38 -2.43
CA GLY A 89 4.90 -9.66 -1.31
C GLY A 89 3.70 -10.40 -0.73
N ILE A 90 2.77 -10.84 -1.58
CA ILE A 90 1.60 -11.65 -1.19
C ILE A 90 2.08 -12.95 -0.50
N TYR A 91 3.02 -13.66 -1.11
CA TYR A 91 3.54 -14.91 -0.57
C TYR A 91 4.26 -14.70 0.78
N THR A 92 5.11 -13.69 0.88
CA THR A 92 5.85 -13.35 2.10
C THR A 92 4.90 -12.95 3.23
N TRP A 93 3.89 -12.13 2.95
CA TRP A 93 2.92 -11.70 3.96
C TRP A 93 2.01 -12.83 4.44
N PHE A 94 1.38 -13.55 3.52
CA PHE A 94 0.36 -14.53 3.89
C PHE A 94 0.97 -15.82 4.44
N ARG A 95 2.16 -16.24 3.96
CA ARG A 95 2.86 -17.42 4.51
C ARG A 95 3.52 -17.15 5.86
N SER A 96 4.04 -15.94 6.10
CA SER A 96 4.68 -15.60 7.38
C SER A 96 3.66 -15.41 8.51
N ARG A 97 2.41 -15.08 8.20
CA ARG A 97 1.37 -14.80 9.20
C ARG A 97 0.28 -15.87 9.28
N GLY A 98 0.18 -16.78 8.31
CA GLY A 98 -0.76 -17.91 8.34
C GLY A 98 -2.23 -17.51 8.12
N VAL A 99 -2.49 -16.33 7.57
CA VAL A 99 -3.83 -15.77 7.39
C VAL A 99 -4.12 -15.68 5.89
N ASP A 100 -5.30 -16.10 5.45
CA ASP A 100 -5.74 -15.95 4.06
C ASP A 100 -6.21 -14.50 3.80
N TYR A 101 -5.98 -13.97 2.59
CA TYR A 101 -6.30 -12.58 2.26
C TYR A 101 -7.82 -12.29 2.22
N ASP A 102 -8.60 -13.34 1.98
CA ASP A 102 -10.07 -13.37 2.08
C ASP A 102 -10.55 -13.25 3.53
N SER A 103 -9.77 -13.76 4.49
CA SER A 103 -10.20 -13.99 5.87
C SER A 103 -9.19 -13.47 6.90
N PRO A 104 -8.98 -12.13 7.01
CA PRO A 104 -7.95 -11.53 7.86
C PRO A 104 -8.18 -11.65 9.38
N ASN A 105 -9.34 -12.19 9.81
CA ASN A 105 -9.79 -12.21 11.21
C ASN A 105 -10.03 -13.64 11.78
N GLN A 106 -9.51 -14.69 11.13
CA GLN A 106 -9.57 -16.06 11.69
C GLN A 106 -8.33 -16.43 12.49
#